data_AF-A0AB73KUE7-F1
#
_entry.id   AF-A0AB73KUE7-F1
#
_cell.length_a   1.000
_cell.length_b   1.000
_cell.length_c   1.000
_cell.angle_alpha   90.00
_cell.angle_beta   90.00
_cell.angle_gamma   90.00
#
_symmetry.space_group_name_H-M   'P 1'
#
loop_
_entity.id
_entity.type
_entity.pdbx_description
1 polymer ?
#
loop_
_entity_poly.entity_id
_entity_poly.type
_entity_poly.pdbx_seq_one_letter_code
_entity_poly.pdbx_strand_id
1 'polypeptide(L)' 'MDALAGLYRSLPTGRRVLVLLDDSADTEQVHPCCPVSPGSPALVTSRNRLPNLIASGADPLPLELPHPGRPRFARPASRL' A
#
# COMPACT_ATOMS: atom_id res chain seq x y z
N MET A 1 -7.16 12.68 14.65
CA MET A 1 -6.89 11.95 13.39
C MET A 1 -6.28 12.90 12.34
N ASP A 2 -6.92 14.02 12.04
CA ASP A 2 -6.49 14.93 10.96
C ASP A 2 -5.09 15.54 11.13
N ALA A 3 -4.69 15.87 12.36
CA ALA A 3 -3.34 16.40 12.64
C ALA A 3 -2.23 15.38 12.34
N LEU A 4 -2.45 14.10 12.67
CA LEU A 4 -1.50 13.02 12.37
C LEU A 4 -1.47 12.72 10.87
N ALA A 5 -2.62 12.73 10.20
CA ALA A 5 -2.70 12.59 8.75
C ALA A 5 -2.01 13.76 8.02
N GLY A 6 -2.14 14.99 8.52
CA GLY A 6 -1.44 16.16 8.01
C GLY A 6 0.08 16.05 8.16
N LEU A 7 0.58 15.64 9.33
CA LEU A 7 1.99 15.39 9.55
C LEU A 7 2.52 14.30 8.61
N TYR A 8 1.82 13.18 8.52
CA TYR A 8 2.17 12.09 7.61
C TYR A 8 2.27 12.58 6.16
N ARG A 9 1.30 13.37 5.66
CA ARG A 9 1.31 13.90 4.29
C ARG A 9 2.49 14.84 4.01
N SER A 10 3.08 15.47 5.03
CA SER A 10 4.27 16.32 4.85
C SER A 10 5.55 15.52 4.61
N LEU A 11 5.64 14.29 5.13
CA LEU A 11 6.87 13.48 5.09
C LEU A 11 7.28 12.98 3.69
N PRO A 12 6.37 12.50 2.82
CA PRO A 12 6.71 12.03 1.47
C PRO A 12 6.82 13.17 0.45
N THR A 13 6.51 14.42 0.80
CA THR A 13 6.56 15.56 -0.13
C THR A 13 7.97 15.72 -0.71
N GLY A 14 8.08 15.70 -2.04
CA GLY A 14 9.35 15.84 -2.75
C GLY A 14 10.27 14.62 -2.68
N ARG A 15 9.78 13.49 -2.14
CA ARG A 15 10.53 12.23 -2.05
C ARG A 15 9.85 11.16 -2.89
N ARG A 16 10.67 10.29 -3.50
CA ARG A 16 10.20 9.07 -4.17
C ARG A 16 10.17 7.93 -3.16
N VAL A 17 8.99 7.63 -2.63
CA VAL A 17 8.80 6.58 -1.61
C VAL A 17 7.63 5.69 -1.99
N LEU A 18 7.71 4.42 -1.58
CA LEU A 18 6.56 3.51 -1.58
C LEU A 18 5.89 3.59 -0.21
N VAL A 19 4.59 3.87 -0.19
CA VAL A 19 3.77 3.81 1.02
C VAL A 19 3.11 2.43 1.08
N LEU A 20 3.26 1.72 2.22
CA LEU A 20 2.51 0.50 2.50
C LEU A 20 1.40 0.79 3.50
N LEU A 21 0.15 0.57 3.10
CA LEU A 21 -1.02 0.65 3.98
C LEU A 21 -1.47 -0.77 4.27
N ASP A 22 -1.06 -1.29 5.42
CA ASP A 22 -1.34 -2.67 5.80
C ASP A 22 -2.71 -2.83 6.45
N ASP A 23 -3.38 -3.93 6.14
CA ASP A 23 -4.64 -4.37 6.78
C ASP A 23 -5.76 -3.31 6.76
N SER A 24 -5.90 -2.58 5.64
CA SER A 24 -6.92 -1.53 5.51
C SER A 24 -8.31 -2.15 5.55
N ALA A 25 -9.17 -1.68 6.46
CA ALA A 25 -10.52 -2.21 6.62
C ALA A 25 -11.49 -1.63 5.58
N ASP A 26 -11.28 -0.37 5.18
CA ASP A 26 -12.10 0.34 4.21
C ASP A 26 -11.30 1.40 3.41
N THR A 27 -11.87 1.80 2.27
CA THR A 27 -11.36 2.82 1.35
C THR A 27 -11.20 4.19 2.01
N GLU A 28 -12.06 4.56 2.96
CA GLU A 28 -11.96 5.84 3.68
C GLU A 28 -10.66 5.96 4.50
N GLN A 29 -10.06 4.85 4.92
CA GLN A 29 -8.78 4.84 5.63
C GLN A 29 -7.58 5.11 4.70
N VAL A 30 -7.74 4.80 3.41
CA VAL A 30 -6.65 4.86 2.42
C VAL A 30 -6.50 6.25 1.84
N HIS A 31 -7.59 6.91 1.47
CA HIS A 31 -7.55 8.22 0.81
C HIS A 31 -6.70 9.28 1.55
N PRO A 32 -6.83 9.46 2.88
CA PRO A 32 -6.05 10.47 3.61
C PRO A 32 -4.54 10.19 3.64
N CYS A 33 -4.15 8.92 3.43
CA CYS A 33 -2.79 8.41 3.53
C CYS A 33 -2.13 8.17 2.16
N CYS A 34 -2.86 8.40 1.06
CA CYS A 34 -2.33 8.26 -0.28
C CYS A 34 -1.36 9.42 -0.60
N PRO A 35 -0.13 9.15 -1.05
CA PRO A 35 0.83 10.19 -1.40
C PRO A 35 0.34 11.00 -2.60
N VAL A 36 0.47 12.34 -2.51
CA VAL A 36 0.11 13.28 -3.59
C VAL A 36 1.29 13.54 -4.54
N SER A 37 2.49 13.06 -4.19
CA SER A 37 3.71 13.34 -4.94
C SER A 37 3.85 12.42 -6.17
N PRO A 38 4.11 12.96 -7.37
CA PRO A 38 4.36 12.17 -8.57
C PRO A 38 5.51 11.17 -8.36
N GLY A 39 5.29 9.91 -8.74
CA GLY A 39 6.30 8.85 -8.63
C GLY A 39 6.41 8.20 -7.25
N SER A 40 5.50 8.50 -6.32
CA SER A 40 5.38 7.80 -5.04
C SER A 40 4.08 6.99 -5.01
N PRO A 41 4.13 5.65 -5.21
CA PRO A 41 2.94 4.82 -5.18
C PRO A 41 2.52 4.43 -3.76
N ALA A 42 1.25 4.03 -3.61
CA ALA A 42 0.75 3.33 -2.44
C ALA A 42 0.45 1.87 -2.77
N LEU A 43 0.92 0.95 -1.93
CA LEU A 43 0.52 -0.45 -1.90
C LEU A 43 -0.42 -0.66 -0.71
N VAL A 44 -1.63 -1.13 -0.99
CA VAL A 44 -2.65 -1.41 0.03
C VAL A 44 -2.80 -2.91 0.17
N THR A 45 -2.72 -3.41 1.40
CA THR A 45 -3.14 -4.78 1.72
C THR A 45 -4.43 -4.72 2.52
N SER A 46 -5.27 -5.72 2.34
CA SER A 46 -6.54 -5.83 3.04
C SER A 46 -7.00 -7.28 3.09
N ARG A 47 -7.76 -7.61 4.13
CA ARG A 47 -8.54 -8.85 4.20
C ARG A 47 -9.93 -8.70 3.56
N ASN A 48 -10.36 -7.46 3.32
CA ASN A 48 -11.63 -7.12 2.70
C ASN A 48 -11.45 -6.84 1.20
N ARG A 49 -12.52 -6.99 0.43
CA ARG A 49 -12.58 -6.41 -0.91
C ARG A 49 -12.83 -4.90 -0.76
N LEU A 50 -12.04 -4.08 -1.43
CA LEU A 50 -12.14 -2.63 -1.42
C LEU A 50 -12.54 -2.10 -2.81
N PRO A 51 -13.79 -2.35 -3.27
CA PRO A 51 -14.21 -2.03 -4.64
C PRO A 51 -14.14 -0.53 -4.96
N ASN A 52 -14.35 0.34 -3.97
CA ASN A 52 -14.29 1.79 -4.15
C ASN A 52 -12.85 2.30 -4.43
N LEU A 53 -11.81 1.59 -3.97
CA LEU A 53 -10.43 1.88 -4.37
C LEU A 53 -10.20 1.56 -5.84
N ILE A 54 -10.71 0.42 -6.32
CA ILE A 54 -10.63 0.05 -7.74
C ILE A 54 -11.37 1.07 -8.58
N ALA A 55 -12.57 1.47 -8.16
CA ALA A 55 -13.34 2.54 -8.82
C ALA A 55 -12.61 3.89 -8.83
N SER A 56 -11.74 4.14 -7.85
CA SER A 56 -10.88 5.34 -7.76
C SER A 56 -9.56 5.21 -8.53
N GLY A 57 -9.38 4.14 -9.31
CA GLY A 57 -8.21 3.93 -10.18
C GLY A 57 -7.11 3.05 -9.58
N ALA A 58 -7.35 2.36 -8.47
CA ALA A 58 -6.40 1.37 -7.96
C ALA A 58 -6.37 0.13 -8.87
N ASP A 59 -5.16 -0.40 -9.11
CA ASP A 59 -4.95 -1.64 -9.85
C ASP A 59 -4.95 -2.83 -8.87
N PRO A 60 -5.95 -3.74 -8.93
CA PRO A 60 -5.99 -4.89 -8.05
C PRO A 60 -4.91 -5.91 -8.43
N LEU A 61 -4.12 -6.34 -7.45
CA LEU A 61 -3.17 -7.44 -7.62
C LEU A 61 -3.78 -8.75 -7.08
N PRO A 62 -4.18 -9.71 -7.94
CA PRO A 62 -4.65 -11.01 -7.48
C PRO A 62 -3.50 -11.76 -6.78
N LEU A 63 -3.70 -12.13 -5.52
CA LEU A 63 -2.76 -12.96 -4.78
C LEU A 63 -3.27 -14.39 -4.77
N GLU A 64 -2.42 -15.31 -5.22
CA GLU A 64 -2.64 -16.73 -5.00
C GLU A 64 -2.44 -17.07 -3.52
N LEU A 65 -3.16 -18.07 -3.04
CA LEU A 65 -2.95 -18.56 -1.68
C LEU A 65 -1.51 -19.05 -1.53
N PRO A 66 -0.83 -18.70 -0.42
CA PRO A 66 0.52 -19.20 -0.19
C PRO A 66 0.49 -20.73 -0.12
N HIS A 67 1.38 -21.36 -0.87
CA HIS A 67 1.52 -22.82 -0.86
C HIS A 67 1.94 -23.28 0.54
N PRO A 68 1.26 -24.28 1.13
CA PRO A 68 1.66 -24.81 2.43
C PRO A 68 3.07 -25.41 2.34
N GLY A 69 3.95 -25.02 3.27
CA GLY A 69 5.32 -25.54 3.36
C GLY A 69 6.39 -24.76 2.56
N ARG A 70 6.03 -23.80 1.70
CA ARG A 70 7.02 -22.93 1.05
C ARG A 70 7.39 -21.77 1.98
N PRO A 71 8.69 -21.51 2.25
CA PRO A 71 9.09 -20.34 3.03
C PRO A 71 8.60 -19.06 2.34
N ARG A 72 7.94 -18.19 3.11
CA ARG A 72 7.23 -16.99 2.61
C ARG A 72 8.16 -15.93 2.02
N PHE A 73 9.43 -15.97 2.40
CA PHE A 73 10.46 -15.07 1.91
C PHE A 73 11.61 -15.92 1.34
N ALA A 74 11.75 -15.91 0.02
CA ALA A 74 13.02 -16.30 -0.56
C ALA A 74 14.04 -15.20 -0.22
N ARG A 75 15.17 -15.55 0.40
CA ARG A 75 16.27 -14.59 0.50
C ARG A 75 16.59 -14.16 -0.93
N PRO A 76 16.64 -12.86 -1.25
CA PRO A 76 17.06 -12.44 -2.57
C PRO A 76 18.43 -13.06 -2.81
N ALA A 77 18.59 -13.80 -3.91
CA ALA A 77 19.91 -14.23 -4.35
C ALA A 77 20.74 -12.96 -4.49
N SER A 78 21.71 -12.79 -3.61
CA SER A 78 22.65 -11.67 -3.64
C SER A 78 23.26 -11.63 -5.03
N ARG A 79 22.86 -10.65 -5.85
CA ARG A 79 23.56 -10.32 -7.08
C ARG A 79 24.91 -9.73 -6.67
N LEU A 80 25.97 -10.50 -6.86
CA LEU A 80 27.32 -9.97 -7.10
C LEU A 80 27.38 -9.43 -8.53
#